data_AF-A0A8J3FNT8-F1
#
_entry.id   AF-A0A8J3FNT8-F1
#
_cell.length_a   1.000
_cell.length_b   1.000
_cell.length_c   1.000
_cell.angle_alpha   90.00
_cell.angle_beta   90.00
_cell.angle_gamma   90.00
#
_symmetry.space_group_name_H-M   'P 1'
#
loop_
_entity.id
_entity.type
_entity.pdbx_description
1 polymer ?
#
loop_
_entity_poly.entity_id
_entity_poly.type
_entity_poly.pdbx_seq_one_letter_code
_entity_poly.pdbx_strand_id
1 'polypeptide(L)'
;MHHGAVNYETGRATDVNPSSVETRDDFARFLSGVLADFRSEGAAEWENGTLDRFLDGLLAVAEARLVDASTQDQEQASWRLFAELIQGATGYE
;
A
#
# COMPACT_ATOMS: atom_id res chain seq x y z
N MET A 1 33.85 -10.07 21.43
CA MET A 1 33.14 -10.11 20.14
C MET A 1 31.76 -9.52 20.39
N HIS A 2 31.54 -8.26 20.01
CA HIS A 2 30.26 -7.58 20.17
C HIS A 2 29.39 -7.96 18.97
N HIS A 3 28.25 -8.63 19.21
CA HIS A 3 27.21 -8.75 18.20
C HIS A 3 26.65 -7.36 17.93
N GLY A 4 26.93 -6.81 16.75
CA GLY A 4 26.16 -5.68 16.23
C GLY A 4 24.77 -6.20 15.90
N ALA A 5 23.76 -5.71 16.58
CA ALA A 5 22.38 -5.92 16.17
C ALA A 5 22.25 -5.33 14.77
N VAL A 6 21.99 -6.18 13.77
CA VAL A 6 21.60 -5.73 12.44
C VAL A 6 20.19 -5.18 12.63
N ASN A 7 20.06 -3.85 12.67
CA ASN A 7 18.76 -3.23 12.56
C ASN A 7 18.28 -3.50 11.13
N TYR A 8 17.36 -4.45 10.98
CA TYR A 8 16.56 -4.52 9.77
C TYR A 8 15.65 -3.29 9.84
N GLU A 9 16.05 -2.22 9.17
CA GLU A 9 15.13 -1.12 8.85
C GLU A 9 14.17 -1.68 7.80
N THR A 10 13.21 -2.50 8.24
CA THR A 10 12.05 -2.84 7.42
C THR A 10 11.30 -1.53 7.23
N GLY A 11 11.19 -1.07 5.99
CA GLY A 11 10.46 0.14 5.68
C GLY A 11 9.01 0.06 6.16
N ARG A 12 8.36 1.21 6.29
CA ARG A 12 6.94 1.28 6.66
C ARG A 12 6.04 1.31 5.43
N ALA A 13 4.74 1.11 5.63
CA ALA A 13 3.72 1.44 4.64
C ALA A 13 3.25 2.90 4.79
N THR A 14 2.34 3.33 3.94
CA THR A 14 1.61 4.59 4.15
C THR A 14 0.64 4.50 5.32
N ASP A 15 0.54 5.60 6.10
CA ASP A 15 -0.38 5.70 7.25
C ASP A 15 -1.81 6.11 6.86
N VAL A 16 -2.06 6.33 5.58
CA VAL A 16 -3.38 6.77 5.08
C VAL A 16 -4.35 5.60 5.08
N ASN A 17 -5.45 5.75 5.82
CA ASN A 17 -6.41 4.66 6.04
C ASN A 17 -7.44 4.52 4.89
N PRO A 18 -7.54 3.35 4.23
CA PRO A 18 -8.49 3.13 3.13
C PRO A 18 -9.95 2.89 3.58
N SER A 19 -10.22 2.60 4.86
CA SER A 19 -11.55 2.13 5.31
C SER A 19 -12.69 3.12 5.05
N SER A 20 -12.36 4.42 5.04
CA SER A 20 -13.31 5.52 4.82
C SER A 20 -13.62 5.82 3.34
N VAL A 21 -13.00 5.10 2.40
CA VAL A 21 -13.16 5.37 0.96
C VAL A 21 -14.43 4.71 0.43
N GLU A 22 -15.46 5.50 0.12
CA GLU A 22 -16.73 5.00 -0.41
C GLU A 22 -17.05 5.57 -1.80
N THR A 23 -16.63 6.79 -2.06
CA THR A 23 -16.89 7.51 -3.30
C THR A 23 -15.60 7.81 -4.07
N ARG A 24 -15.77 8.22 -5.34
CA ARG A 24 -14.68 8.74 -6.17
C ARG A 24 -13.92 9.89 -5.48
N ASP A 25 -14.64 10.78 -4.81
CA ASP A 25 -14.04 11.96 -4.18
C ASP A 25 -13.26 11.55 -2.92
N ASP A 26 -13.71 10.53 -2.19
CA ASP A 26 -12.95 9.96 -1.07
C ASP A 26 -11.67 9.30 -1.56
N PHE A 27 -11.75 8.57 -2.68
CA PHE A 27 -10.57 7.98 -3.32
C PHE A 27 -9.56 9.04 -3.79
N ALA A 28 -10.04 10.14 -4.37
CA ALA A 28 -9.17 11.25 -4.75
C ALA A 28 -8.47 11.89 -3.54
N ARG A 29 -9.18 12.04 -2.40
CA ARG A 29 -8.58 12.52 -1.14
C ARG A 29 -7.57 11.53 -0.59
N PHE A 30 -7.88 10.23 -0.62
CA PHE A 30 -6.97 9.17 -0.23
C PHE A 30 -5.66 9.22 -1.04
N LEU A 31 -5.75 9.28 -2.38
CA LEU A 31 -4.59 9.39 -3.25
C LEU A 31 -3.75 10.65 -2.97
N SER A 32 -4.42 11.78 -2.72
CA SER A 32 -3.74 13.00 -2.33
C SER A 32 -2.98 12.84 -1.01
N GLY A 33 -3.54 12.08 -0.06
CA GLY A 33 -2.89 11.74 1.21
C GLY A 33 -1.66 10.85 1.00
N VAL A 34 -1.80 9.77 0.23
CA VAL A 34 -0.69 8.83 -0.06
C VAL A 34 0.46 9.56 -0.75
N LEU A 35 0.16 10.44 -1.70
CA LEU A 35 1.17 11.25 -2.38
C LEU A 35 1.83 12.27 -1.44
N ALA A 36 1.08 12.85 -0.50
CA ALA A 36 1.64 13.76 0.50
C ALA A 36 2.58 13.03 1.46
N ASP A 37 2.19 11.85 1.92
CA ASP A 37 3.02 10.97 2.76
C ASP A 37 4.33 10.60 2.05
N PHE A 38 4.24 10.11 0.81
CA PHE A 38 5.40 9.79 -0.03
C PHE A 38 6.39 10.96 -0.15
N ARG A 39 5.86 12.16 -0.40
CA ARG A 39 6.67 13.38 -0.59
C ARG A 39 7.29 13.91 0.71
N SER A 40 6.77 13.52 1.86
CA SER A 40 7.27 13.96 3.16
C SER A 40 8.48 13.12 3.58
N GLU A 41 8.23 11.88 3.98
CA GLU A 41 9.24 10.97 4.53
C GLU A 41 9.18 9.61 3.81
N GLY A 42 8.04 9.26 3.19
CA GLY A 42 7.82 7.95 2.57
C GLY A 42 8.81 7.59 1.46
N ALA A 43 9.37 8.56 0.73
CA ALA A 43 10.41 8.27 -0.28
C ALA A 43 11.69 7.63 0.31
N ALA A 44 11.98 7.87 1.59
CA ALA A 44 13.10 7.26 2.29
C ALA A 44 12.68 6.10 3.21
N GLU A 45 11.42 6.11 3.67
CA GLU A 45 10.95 5.19 4.71
C GLU A 45 10.06 4.06 4.20
N TRP A 46 9.44 4.20 3.02
CA TRP A 46 8.60 3.14 2.50
C TRP A 46 9.42 1.95 2.03
N GLU A 47 8.97 0.75 2.36
CA GLU A 47 9.57 -0.49 1.83
C GLU A 47 9.56 -0.44 0.28
N ASN A 48 8.44 0.02 -0.28
CA ASN A 48 8.23 0.16 -1.72
C ASN A 48 8.27 1.62 -2.19
N GLY A 49 9.28 2.38 -1.75
CA GLY A 49 9.44 3.82 -2.03
C GLY A 49 9.90 4.20 -3.46
N THR A 50 10.11 3.26 -4.36
CA THR A 50 10.40 3.54 -5.79
C THR A 50 9.24 3.09 -6.66
N LEU A 51 9.08 3.71 -7.84
CA LEU A 51 8.00 3.32 -8.76
C LEU A 51 8.04 1.82 -9.11
N ASP A 52 9.25 1.28 -9.32
CA ASP A 52 9.45 -0.14 -9.65
C ASP A 52 8.95 -1.05 -8.53
N ARG A 53 9.41 -0.83 -7.28
CA ARG A 53 8.98 -1.59 -6.11
C ARG A 53 7.51 -1.40 -5.77
N PHE A 54 6.98 -0.19 -5.95
CA PHE A 54 5.56 0.09 -5.75
C PHE A 54 4.69 -0.72 -6.72
N LEU A 55 5.08 -0.79 -7.99
CA LEU A 55 4.34 -1.57 -8.99
C LEU A 55 4.45 -3.07 -8.73
N ASP A 56 5.61 -3.55 -8.26
CA ASP A 56 5.81 -4.95 -7.85
C ASP A 56 4.93 -5.31 -6.64
N GLY A 57 4.95 -4.47 -5.59
CA GLY A 57 4.07 -4.63 -4.43
C GLY A 57 2.58 -4.54 -4.79
N LEU A 58 2.20 -3.66 -5.71
CA LEU A 58 0.82 -3.56 -6.19
C LEU A 58 0.35 -4.83 -6.90
N LEU A 59 1.22 -5.44 -7.71
CA LEU A 59 0.96 -6.72 -8.37
C LEU A 59 0.77 -7.83 -7.31
N ALA A 60 1.70 -7.93 -6.36
CA ALA A 60 1.65 -8.96 -5.32
C ALA A 60 0.38 -8.87 -4.46
N VAL A 61 -0.02 -7.66 -4.03
CA VAL A 61 -1.25 -7.45 -3.25
C VAL A 61 -2.49 -7.82 -4.07
N ALA A 62 -2.53 -7.45 -5.35
CA ALA A 62 -3.64 -7.77 -6.23
C ALA A 62 -3.79 -9.29 -6.43
N GLU A 63 -2.68 -10.00 -6.61
CA GLU A 63 -2.67 -11.46 -6.75
C GLU A 63 -3.04 -12.17 -5.45
N ALA A 64 -2.49 -11.76 -4.30
CA ALA A 64 -2.83 -12.34 -3.00
C ALA A 64 -4.33 -12.23 -2.70
N ARG A 65 -4.94 -11.10 -3.07
CA ARG A 65 -6.37 -10.89 -2.84
C ARG A 65 -7.27 -11.81 -3.68
N LEU A 66 -6.81 -12.26 -4.85
CA LEU A 66 -7.51 -13.28 -5.65
C LEU A 66 -7.52 -14.66 -4.97
N VAL A 67 -6.62 -14.92 -4.03
CA VAL A 67 -6.60 -16.19 -3.30
C VAL A 67 -7.59 -16.18 -2.13
N ASP A 68 -7.77 -15.03 -1.46
CA ASP A 68 -8.49 -14.93 -0.19
C ASP A 68 -9.92 -14.35 -0.28
N ALA A 69 -10.39 -13.96 -1.47
CA ALA A 69 -11.72 -13.42 -1.68
C ALA A 69 -12.75 -14.48 -2.09
N SER A 70 -14.00 -14.33 -1.64
CA SER A 70 -15.11 -15.09 -2.22
C SER A 70 -15.28 -14.70 -3.69
N THR A 71 -15.73 -15.61 -4.55
CA THR A 71 -15.90 -15.34 -6.00
C THR A 71 -16.77 -14.11 -6.30
N GLN A 72 -17.66 -13.75 -5.37
CA GLN A 72 -18.54 -12.57 -5.49
C GLN A 72 -17.80 -11.25 -5.18
N ASP A 73 -16.82 -11.28 -4.27
CA ASP A 73 -16.01 -10.12 -3.90
C ASP A 73 -14.88 -9.86 -4.92
N GLN A 74 -14.45 -10.90 -5.65
CA GLN A 74 -13.41 -10.79 -6.69
C GLN A 74 -13.84 -9.96 -7.90
N GLU A 75 -15.13 -9.97 -8.25
CA GLU A 75 -15.62 -9.29 -9.45
C GLU A 75 -16.16 -7.88 -9.19
N GLN A 76 -16.39 -7.50 -7.92
CA GLN A 76 -17.00 -6.21 -7.60
C GLN A 76 -15.95 -5.16 -7.22
N ALA A 77 -15.40 -4.49 -8.24
CA ALA A 77 -14.49 -3.38 -8.04
C ALA A 77 -15.17 -2.26 -7.22
N SER A 78 -14.48 -1.77 -6.18
CA SER A 78 -14.94 -0.65 -5.35
C SER A 78 -13.83 0.38 -5.16
N TRP A 79 -14.20 1.63 -4.83
CA TRP A 79 -13.22 2.67 -4.51
C TRP A 79 -12.37 2.31 -3.30
N ARG A 80 -12.97 1.61 -2.30
CA ARG A 80 -12.24 1.05 -1.16
C ARG A 80 -11.19 0.04 -1.59
N LEU A 81 -11.56 -0.90 -2.48
CA LEU A 81 -10.63 -1.90 -2.99
C LEU A 81 -9.42 -1.25 -3.66
N PHE A 82 -9.62 -0.24 -4.50
CA PHE A 82 -8.50 0.49 -5.11
C PHE A 82 -7.60 1.16 -4.05
N ALA A 83 -8.18 1.71 -2.98
CA ALA A 83 -7.42 2.31 -1.90
C ALA A 83 -6.60 1.26 -1.10
N GLU A 84 -7.19 0.10 -0.81
CA GLU A 84 -6.51 -1.02 -0.13
C GLU A 84 -5.34 -1.56 -0.94
N LEU A 85 -5.52 -1.76 -2.26
CA LEU A 85 -4.45 -2.20 -3.16
C LEU A 85 -3.27 -1.22 -3.16
N ILE A 86 -3.55 0.08 -3.22
CA ILE A 86 -2.52 1.13 -3.20
C ILE A 86 -1.83 1.21 -1.84
N GLN A 87 -2.57 1.09 -0.74
CA GLN A 87 -1.98 1.08 0.61
C GLN A 87 -1.05 -0.12 0.78
N GLY A 88 -1.49 -1.32 0.39
CA GLY A 88 -0.66 -2.53 0.44
C GLY A 88 0.61 -2.40 -0.41
N ALA A 89 0.49 -1.82 -1.61
CA ALA A 89 1.62 -1.63 -2.52
C ALA A 89 2.78 -0.82 -1.91
N THR A 90 2.54 0.01 -0.90
CA THR A 90 3.59 0.80 -0.23
C THR A 90 4.49 -0.02 0.71
N GLY A 91 4.07 -1.22 1.13
CA GLY A 91 4.75 -1.98 2.18
C GLY A 91 4.63 -3.51 2.12
N TYR A 92 4.12 -4.08 1.03
CA TYR A 92 3.99 -5.54 0.87
C TYR A 92 5.34 -6.19 0.56
N GLU A 93 5.67 -7.28 1.27
CA GLU A 93 6.89 -8.11 1.15
C GLU A 93 6.59 -9.52 0.58
#